data_AF-A0A535LUU4-F1
#
_entry.id   AF-A0A535LUU4-F1
#
_cell.length_a   1.000
_cell.length_b   1.000
_cell.length_c   1.000
_cell.angle_alpha   90.00
_cell.angle_beta   90.00
_cell.angle_gamma   90.00
#
_symmetry.space_group_name_H-M   'P 1'
#
loop_
_entity.id
_entity.type
_entity.pdbx_description
1 polymer ?
#
loop_
_entity_poly.entity_id
_entity_poly.type
_entity_poly.pdbx_seq_one_letter_code
_entity_poly.pdbx_strand_id
1 'polypeptide(L)'
;GLVSRDTLARMGAVSSASGFDMVVMFPSRFSLGYVKSTDNRREPSSTINDSMILSEEAFGHPGFGGALGFADPANGMSFGYAMNRMGQGNGLNERGQSLVDAVYLSLGYTSNASGAWLKA
;
A
#
# COMPACT_ATOMS: atom_id res chain seq x y z
N GLY A 1 -14.75 3.92 -18.97
CA GLY A 1 -13.50 3.53 -18.29
C GLY A 1 -13.21 2.07 -18.56
N LEU A 2 -12.02 1.57 -18.23
CA LEU A 2 -11.67 0.15 -18.42
C LEU A 2 -12.56 -0.79 -17.60
N VAL A 3 -13.15 -0.29 -16.51
CA VAL A 3 -14.09 -1.01 -15.63
C VAL A 3 -15.27 -0.10 -15.24
N SER A 4 -16.36 -0.70 -14.72
CA SER A 4 -17.49 0.05 -14.16
C SER A 4 -17.16 0.70 -12.81
N ARG A 5 -17.97 1.66 -12.36
CA ARG A 5 -17.82 2.29 -11.04
C ARG A 5 -17.95 1.29 -9.91
N ASP A 6 -18.91 0.36 -9.98
CA ASP A 6 -19.08 -0.68 -8.97
C ASP A 6 -17.90 -1.66 -8.93
N THR A 7 -17.31 -1.97 -10.09
CA THR A 7 -16.08 -2.77 -10.12
C THR A 7 -14.92 -2.02 -9.51
N LEU A 8 -14.74 -0.73 -9.81
CA LEU A 8 -13.70 0.09 -9.20
C LEU A 8 -13.85 0.17 -7.67
N ALA A 9 -15.07 0.35 -7.17
CA ALA A 9 -15.34 0.34 -5.72
C ALA A 9 -14.95 -1.00 -5.08
N ARG A 10 -15.25 -2.13 -5.72
CA ARG A 10 -14.86 -3.47 -5.26
C ARG A 10 -13.34 -3.70 -5.30
N MET A 11 -12.64 -3.12 -6.27
CA MET A 11 -11.17 -3.19 -6.33
C MET A 11 -10.52 -2.46 -5.15
N GLY A 12 -11.15 -1.39 -4.66
CA GLY A 12 -10.70 -0.64 -3.48
C GLY A 12 -11.14 -1.23 -2.14
N ALA A 13 -12.20 -2.03 -2.07
CA ALA A 13 -12.67 -2.60 -0.81
C ALA A 13 -11.81 -3.79 -0.35
N VAL A 14 -11.49 -3.86 0.95
CA VAL A 14 -10.84 -5.05 1.54
C VAL A 14 -11.74 -6.26 1.36
N SER A 15 -11.23 -7.32 0.75
CA SER A 15 -11.91 -8.62 0.63
C SER A 15 -11.36 -9.67 1.58
N SER A 16 -10.10 -9.52 2.00
CA SER A 16 -9.45 -10.42 2.96
C SER A 16 -8.44 -9.63 3.79
N ALA A 17 -8.39 -9.91 5.09
CA ALA A 17 -7.36 -9.41 5.99
C ALA A 17 -6.95 -10.56 6.91
N SER A 18 -5.65 -10.87 6.96
CA SER A 18 -5.10 -11.90 7.84
C SER A 18 -4.19 -11.27 8.89
N GLY A 19 -4.35 -11.69 10.14
CA GLY A 19 -3.38 -11.38 11.20
C GLY A 19 -2.04 -12.08 10.99
N PHE A 20 -1.98 -13.10 10.14
CA PHE A 20 -0.73 -13.73 9.73
C PHE A 20 -0.89 -14.40 8.37
N ASP A 21 -0.18 -13.91 7.36
CA ASP A 21 -0.14 -14.55 6.06
C ASP A 21 0.81 -15.75 6.07
N MET A 22 0.33 -16.92 5.65
CA MET A 22 1.13 -18.17 5.72
C MET A 22 2.26 -18.26 4.71
N VAL A 23 2.35 -17.31 3.76
CA VAL A 23 3.42 -17.27 2.76
C VAL A 23 4.36 -16.12 3.02
N VAL A 24 3.82 -14.90 3.14
CA VAL A 24 4.69 -13.73 3.38
C VAL A 24 5.09 -13.58 4.85
N MET A 25 4.41 -14.29 5.76
CA MET A 25 4.76 -14.43 7.19
C MET A 25 4.65 -13.13 8.00
N PHE A 26 3.77 -12.22 7.58
CA PHE A 26 3.40 -11.00 8.30
C PHE A 26 1.91 -10.68 8.04
N PRO A 27 1.27 -9.79 8.84
CA PRO A 27 -0.11 -9.38 8.61
C PRO A 27 -0.31 -8.75 7.23
N SER A 28 -1.37 -9.13 6.53
CA SER A 28 -1.61 -8.72 5.16
C SER A 28 -3.09 -8.36 4.93
N ARG A 29 -3.33 -7.36 4.08
CA ARG A 29 -4.68 -6.92 3.67
C ARG A 29 -4.76 -6.92 2.15
N PHE A 30 -5.79 -7.56 1.62
CA PHE A 30 -6.03 -7.71 0.19
C PHE A 30 -7.44 -7.32 -0.21
N SER A 31 -7.57 -6.85 -1.45
CA SER A 31 -8.82 -6.80 -2.20
C SER A 31 -8.81 -7.88 -3.30
N LEU A 32 -9.52 -7.65 -4.41
CA LEU A 32 -9.59 -8.53 -5.57
C LEU A 32 -8.28 -8.56 -6.39
N GLY A 33 -7.20 -9.04 -5.77
CA GLY A 33 -5.86 -9.18 -6.37
C GLY A 33 -4.89 -8.03 -6.05
N TYR A 34 -5.33 -7.00 -5.33
CA TYR A 34 -4.49 -5.89 -4.89
C TYR A 34 -4.15 -6.00 -3.41
N VAL A 35 -2.96 -5.54 -3.06
CA VAL A 35 -2.55 -5.25 -1.69
C VAL A 35 -3.17 -3.91 -1.27
N LYS A 36 -3.68 -3.87 -0.04
CA LYS A 36 -4.24 -2.69 0.62
C LYS A 36 -3.22 -2.08 1.60
N SER A 37 -3.49 -0.87 2.08
CA SER A 37 -2.62 -0.26 3.10
C SER A 37 -2.41 -1.21 4.27
N THR A 38 -1.16 -1.55 4.54
CA THR A 38 -0.73 -2.52 5.54
C THR A 38 0.42 -1.91 6.33
N ASP A 39 0.19 -1.71 7.63
CA ASP A 39 1.16 -1.13 8.54
C ASP A 39 1.63 -2.18 9.54
N ASN A 40 2.86 -2.64 9.32
CA ASN A 40 3.51 -3.64 10.14
C ASN A 40 4.58 -3.02 11.06
N ARG A 41 4.68 -1.69 11.15
CA ARG A 41 5.70 -0.98 11.97
C ARG A 41 5.69 -1.37 13.45
N ARG A 42 4.58 -1.90 13.95
CA ARG A 42 4.39 -2.33 15.35
C ARG A 42 4.18 -3.84 15.50
N GLU A 43 4.29 -4.60 14.42
CA GLU A 43 3.96 -6.02 14.43
C GLU A 43 5.14 -6.85 14.94
N PRO A 44 4.99 -7.67 16.00
CA PRO A 44 6.10 -8.43 16.58
C PRO A 44 6.74 -9.43 15.61
N SER A 45 5.95 -9.96 14.67
CA SER A 45 6.42 -10.88 13.63
C SER A 45 6.90 -10.16 12.37
N SER A 46 6.92 -8.82 12.38
CA SER A 46 7.35 -8.02 11.23
C SER A 46 8.82 -8.28 10.89
N THR A 47 9.10 -8.27 9.60
CA THR A 47 10.44 -8.28 9.03
C THR A 47 10.81 -6.88 8.52
N ILE A 48 12.05 -6.69 8.05
CA ILE A 48 12.45 -5.39 7.47
C ILE A 48 11.58 -5.07 6.25
N ASN A 49 11.03 -3.84 6.22
CA ASN A 49 10.31 -3.26 5.08
C ASN A 49 9.12 -4.11 4.58
N ASP A 50 8.25 -4.56 5.48
CA ASP A 50 7.04 -5.33 5.15
C ASP A 50 5.73 -4.52 5.24
N SER A 51 5.85 -3.21 5.40
CA SER A 51 4.73 -2.27 5.35
C SER A 51 4.53 -1.72 3.93
N MET A 52 3.32 -1.28 3.63
CA MET A 52 2.97 -0.44 2.49
C MET A 52 1.83 0.47 2.93
N ILE A 53 2.16 1.71 3.27
CA ILE A 53 1.19 2.63 3.89
C ILE A 53 0.66 3.58 2.83
N LEU A 54 -0.63 3.42 2.51
CA LEU A 54 -1.39 4.22 1.54
C LEU A 54 -2.61 4.86 2.24
N SER A 55 -3.44 5.60 1.52
CA SER A 55 -4.80 5.92 1.97
C SER A 55 -5.66 4.65 2.03
N GLU A 56 -6.75 4.68 2.79
CA GLU A 56 -7.63 3.50 2.92
C GLU A 56 -8.35 3.18 1.61
N GLU A 57 -8.59 4.17 0.75
CA GLU A 57 -9.24 4.01 -0.55
C GLU A 57 -8.29 3.46 -1.63
N ALA A 58 -6.98 3.61 -1.44
CA ALA A 58 -5.97 3.20 -2.40
C ALA A 58 -5.76 1.67 -2.44
N PHE A 59 -5.47 1.15 -3.61
CA PHE A 59 -5.17 -0.26 -3.84
C PHE A 59 -4.06 -0.43 -4.87
N GLY A 60 -3.18 -1.40 -4.68
CA GLY A 60 -2.00 -1.57 -5.54
C GLY A 60 -1.25 -2.86 -5.28
N HIS A 61 0.05 -2.87 -5.55
CA HIS A 61 0.90 -4.03 -5.28
C HIS A 61 2.37 -3.59 -5.14
N PRO A 62 3.05 -3.91 -4.02
CA PRO A 62 4.49 -3.81 -3.94
C PRO A 62 5.15 -4.98 -4.70
N GLY A 63 6.24 -4.71 -5.40
CA GLY A 63 7.05 -5.72 -6.08
C GLY A 63 8.35 -5.97 -5.33
N PHE A 64 8.86 -7.21 -5.43
CA PHE A 64 10.09 -7.60 -4.76
C PHE A 64 11.27 -6.69 -5.14
N GLY A 65 12.07 -6.30 -4.15
CA GLY A 65 13.13 -5.28 -4.29
C GLY A 65 12.65 -3.83 -4.14
N GLY A 66 11.33 -3.62 -4.05
CA GLY A 66 10.66 -2.37 -3.63
C GLY A 66 9.92 -1.59 -4.72
N ALA A 67 9.67 -2.21 -5.89
CA ALA A 67 8.84 -1.58 -6.91
C ALA A 67 7.41 -1.39 -6.37
N LEU A 68 6.63 -0.48 -6.95
CA LEU A 68 5.27 -0.23 -6.51
C LEU A 68 4.42 0.28 -7.66
N GLY A 69 3.17 -0.19 -7.74
CA GLY A 69 2.12 0.47 -8.49
C GLY A 69 0.83 0.51 -7.67
N PHE A 70 0.15 1.64 -7.61
CA PHE A 70 -1.17 1.74 -6.97
C PHE A 70 -2.04 2.84 -7.59
N ALA A 71 -3.34 2.76 -7.32
CA ALA A 71 -4.32 3.78 -7.64
C ALA A 71 -5.04 4.23 -6.36
N ASP A 72 -5.35 5.52 -6.27
CA ASP A 72 -6.17 6.14 -5.24
C ASP A 72 -7.36 6.87 -5.90
N PRO A 73 -8.52 6.20 -6.02
CA PRO A 73 -9.69 6.80 -6.64
C PRO A 73 -10.24 8.02 -5.90
N ALA A 74 -10.04 8.12 -4.58
CA ALA A 74 -10.55 9.23 -3.78
C ALA A 74 -9.83 10.54 -4.11
N ASN A 75 -8.55 10.44 -4.47
CA ASN A 75 -7.75 11.58 -4.94
C ASN A 75 -7.64 11.68 -6.46
N GLY A 76 -8.26 10.76 -7.22
CA GLY A 76 -8.11 10.70 -8.67
C GLY A 76 -6.65 10.53 -9.12
N MET A 77 -5.85 9.79 -8.34
CA MET A 77 -4.40 9.70 -8.46
C MET A 77 -3.95 8.26 -8.73
N SER A 78 -2.86 8.10 -9.46
CA SER A 78 -2.14 6.84 -9.59
C SER A 78 -0.64 7.08 -9.49
N PHE A 79 0.09 6.10 -8.96
CA PHE A 79 1.53 6.18 -8.75
C PHE A 79 2.22 4.90 -9.22
N GLY A 80 3.42 5.06 -9.77
CA GLY A 80 4.29 3.96 -10.18
C GLY A 80 5.75 4.26 -9.87
N TYR A 81 6.44 3.30 -9.28
CA TYR A 81 7.87 3.34 -8.99
C TYR A 81 8.54 2.03 -9.40
N ALA A 82 9.60 2.12 -10.20
CA ALA A 82 10.39 0.99 -10.64
C ALA A 82 11.88 1.29 -10.43
N MET A 83 12.66 0.25 -10.15
CA MET A 83 14.11 0.32 -9.97
C MET A 83 14.79 -0.93 -10.50
N ASN A 84 16.10 -0.83 -10.71
CA ASN A 84 16.98 -1.95 -11.00
C ASN A 84 17.88 -2.35 -9.82
N ARG A 85 18.05 -1.48 -8.81
CA ARG A 85 18.79 -1.78 -7.58
C ARG A 85 17.84 -2.23 -6.49
N MET A 86 17.70 -3.54 -6.32
CA MET A 86 16.81 -4.15 -5.32
C MET A 86 17.21 -3.73 -3.90
N GLY A 87 16.20 -3.41 -3.08
CA GLY A 87 16.34 -3.23 -1.63
C GLY A 87 15.98 -4.50 -0.87
N GLN A 88 16.22 -4.48 0.44
CA GLN A 88 15.82 -5.55 1.35
C GLN A 88 14.32 -5.45 1.70
N GLY A 89 13.74 -6.60 2.07
CA GLY A 89 12.36 -6.72 2.56
C GLY A 89 11.35 -7.20 1.52
N ASN A 90 10.19 -7.62 2.03
CA ASN A 90 9.12 -8.25 1.24
C ASN A 90 7.97 -7.28 0.88
N GLY A 91 7.85 -6.16 1.57
CA GLY A 91 6.91 -5.09 1.29
C GLY A 91 7.57 -3.91 0.58
N LEU A 92 7.18 -2.68 0.96
CA LEU A 92 7.74 -1.47 0.39
C LEU A 92 8.91 -0.96 1.24
N ASN A 93 10.08 -0.78 0.62
CA ASN A 93 11.23 -0.22 1.29
C ASN A 93 11.12 1.31 1.47
N GLU A 94 11.98 1.86 2.33
CA GLU A 94 12.05 3.29 2.66
C GLU A 94 12.11 4.22 1.43
N ARG A 95 12.79 3.80 0.35
CA ARG A 95 12.86 4.61 -0.88
C ARG A 95 11.50 4.70 -1.55
N GLY A 96 10.77 3.58 -1.62
CA GLY A 96 9.41 3.56 -2.16
C GLY A 96 8.44 4.30 -1.25
N GLN A 97 8.47 4.01 0.06
CA GLN A 97 7.54 4.63 1.02
C GLN A 97 7.75 6.14 1.13
N SER A 98 8.99 6.65 1.09
CA SER A 98 9.23 8.09 1.15
C SER A 98 8.68 8.86 -0.07
N LEU A 99 8.66 8.24 -1.26
CA LEU A 99 8.02 8.83 -2.44
C LEU A 99 6.49 8.84 -2.30
N VAL A 100 5.91 7.76 -1.77
CA VAL A 100 4.48 7.68 -1.46
C VAL A 100 4.10 8.76 -0.44
N ASP A 101 4.89 8.90 0.61
CA ASP A 101 4.67 9.87 1.68
C ASP A 101 4.71 11.30 1.13
N ALA A 102 5.68 11.63 0.28
CA ALA A 102 5.78 12.93 -0.37
C ALA A 102 4.55 13.26 -1.25
N VAL A 103 4.00 12.27 -1.95
CA VAL A 103 2.79 12.44 -2.76
C VAL A 103 1.58 12.74 -1.88
N TYR A 104 1.35 11.97 -0.82
CA TYR A 104 0.22 12.20 0.08
C TYR A 104 0.31 13.55 0.79
N LEU A 105 1.50 13.92 1.29
CA LEU A 105 1.73 15.25 1.88
C LEU A 105 1.41 16.38 0.87
N SER A 106 1.79 16.22 -0.39
CA SER A 106 1.49 17.20 -1.45
C SER A 106 0.00 17.31 -1.78
N LEU A 107 -0.80 16.28 -1.47
CA LEU A 107 -2.25 16.25 -1.62
C LEU A 107 -3.02 16.76 -0.38
N GLY A 108 -2.29 17.26 0.64
CA GLY A 108 -2.86 17.80 1.87
C GLY A 108 -3.19 16.76 2.94
N TYR A 109 -2.64 15.55 2.84
CA TYR A 109 -2.68 14.60 3.93
C TYR A 109 -1.69 15.00 5.03
N THR A 110 -1.96 14.64 6.28
CA THR A 110 -1.22 15.17 7.43
C THR A 110 -0.56 14.10 8.30
N SER A 111 -1.06 12.87 8.29
CA SER A 111 -0.51 11.79 9.11
C SER A 111 -0.84 10.42 8.53
N ASN A 112 0.04 9.45 8.79
CA ASN A 112 -0.19 8.04 8.52
C ASN A 112 -0.02 7.16 9.78
N ALA A 113 0.02 7.78 10.97
CA ALA A 113 0.33 7.10 12.23
C ALA A 113 -0.71 6.03 12.64
N SER A 114 -1.91 6.10 12.06
CA SER A 114 -3.00 5.13 12.19
C SER A 114 -2.86 3.90 11.28
N GLY A 115 -1.84 3.86 10.41
CA GLY A 115 -1.61 2.77 9.45
C GLY A 115 -2.24 2.97 8.07
N ALA A 116 -2.90 4.11 7.87
CA ALA A 116 -3.30 4.63 6.56
C ALA A 116 -3.16 6.15 6.56
N TRP A 117 -2.93 6.72 5.38
CA TRP A 117 -2.85 8.17 5.21
C TRP A 117 -4.21 8.82 5.50
N LEU A 118 -4.21 9.81 6.39
CA LEU A 118 -5.37 10.62 6.77
C LEU A 118 -5.28 12.03 6.21
N LYS A 119 -6.40 12.49 5.64
CA LYS A 119 -6.58 13.88 5.22
C LYS A 119 -7.12 14.70 6.39
N ALA A 120 -6.67 15.95 6.49
CA ALA A 120 -7.18 16.90 7.50
C ALA A 120 -8.68 17.14 7.36
#